data_AF-A0A1I6CZI6-F1
#
_entry.id   AF-A0A1I6CZI6-F1
#
_cell.length_a   1.000
_cell.length_b   1.000
_cell.length_c   1.000
_cell.angle_alpha   90.00
_cell.angle_beta   90.00
_cell.angle_gamma   90.00
#
_symmetry.space_group_name_H-M   'P 1'
#
loop_
_entity.id
_entity.type
_entity.pdbx_description
1 polymer ?
#
loop_
_entity_poly.entity_id
_entity_poly.type
_entity_poly.pdbx_seq_one_letter_code
_entity_poly.pdbx_strand_id
1 'polypeptide(L)' 'MASTRLPEVRKPLCQLHDKPEPAKNETVVCIPPSWTLTPNQQAFIASFAEDEHKKQ' A
#
# COMPACT_ATOMS: atom_id res chain seq x y z
N MET A 1 -40.05 -28.86 1.86
CA MET A 1 -39.93 -27.82 2.89
C MET A 1 -38.72 -26.97 2.54
N ALA A 2 -38.93 -25.74 2.07
CA ALA A 2 -37.83 -24.84 1.71
C ALA A 2 -37.23 -24.24 2.99
N SER A 3 -35.94 -24.50 3.23
CA SER A 3 -35.21 -23.93 4.36
C SER A 3 -34.64 -22.58 3.94
N THR A 4 -35.32 -21.51 4.31
CA THR A 4 -34.91 -20.14 4.02
C THR A 4 -33.76 -19.78 4.96
N ARG A 5 -32.51 -19.81 4.45
CA ARG A 5 -31.36 -19.26 5.18
C ARG A 5 -31.44 -17.74 5.12
N LEU A 6 -31.60 -17.08 6.27
CA LEU A 6 -31.44 -15.63 6.36
C LEU A 6 -29.98 -15.26 6.07
N PRO A 7 -29.70 -14.18 5.34
CA PRO A 7 -28.33 -13.72 5.13
C PRO A 7 -27.76 -13.33 6.49
N GLU A 8 -26.66 -13.97 6.87
CA GLU A 8 -25.91 -13.64 8.07
C GLU A 8 -25.42 -12.19 7.95
N VAL A 9 -26.06 -11.27 8.67
CA VAL A 9 -25.61 -9.89 8.76
C VAL A 9 -24.30 -9.92 9.55
N ARG A 10 -23.19 -9.99 8.83
CA ARG A 10 -21.85 -9.89 9.41
C ARG A 10 -21.76 -8.55 10.10
N LYS A 11 -21.80 -8.57 11.43
CA LYS A 11 -21.51 -7.39 12.25
C LYS A 11 -20.11 -6.91 11.85
N PRO A 12 -19.91 -5.63 11.53
CA PRO A 12 -18.56 -5.11 11.34
C PRO A 12 -17.75 -5.45 12.60
N LEU A 13 -16.57 -6.04 12.40
CA LEU A 13 -15.69 -6.46 13.51
C LEU A 13 -15.19 -5.26 14.32
N CYS A 14 -15.26 -4.06 13.72
CA CYS A 14 -14.81 -2.82 14.31
C CYS A 14 -15.71 -2.42 15.49
N GLN A 15 -15.12 -2.33 16.69
CA GLN A 15 -15.76 -1.78 17.87
C GLN A 15 -15.94 -0.26 17.75
N LEU A 16 -16.86 0.32 18.52
CA LEU A 16 -17.10 1.77 18.56
C LEU A 16 -15.84 2.58 18.91
N HIS A 17 -14.88 1.94 19.58
CA HIS A 17 -13.60 2.52 19.98
C HIS A 17 -12.41 2.06 19.13
N ASP A 18 -12.65 1.28 18.07
CA ASP A 18 -11.66 1.03 17.02
C ASP A 18 -11.56 2.31 16.17
N LYS A 19 -11.08 3.38 16.80
CA LYS A 19 -10.64 4.56 16.08
C LYS A 19 -9.30 4.18 15.48
N PRO A 20 -9.11 4.23 14.15
CA PRO A 20 -7.76 4.26 13.63
C PRO A 20 -7.06 5.42 14.34
N GLU A 21 -5.95 5.15 15.03
CA GLU A 21 -5.11 6.26 15.46
C GLU A 21 -4.86 7.13 14.23
N PRO A 22 -5.09 8.45 14.30
CA PRO A 22 -4.78 9.30 13.17
C PRO A 22 -3.31 9.07 12.89
N ALA A 23 -3.01 8.41 11.76
CA ALA A 23 -1.66 8.29 11.29
C ALA A 23 -1.14 9.72 11.29
N LYS A 24 -0.17 10.02 12.15
CA LYS A 24 0.48 11.32 12.16
C LYS A 24 0.99 11.45 10.73
N ASN A 25 0.42 12.37 9.95
CA ASN A 25 0.66 12.52 8.52
C ASN A 25 2.11 12.96 8.19
N GLU A 26 3.03 12.77 9.12
CA GLU A 26 4.45 12.92 8.97
C GLU A 26 5.08 11.53 8.90
N THR A 27 4.81 10.84 7.80
CA THR A 27 5.83 9.94 7.27
C THR A 27 6.94 10.84 6.76
N VAL A 28 7.80 11.34 7.66
CA VAL A 28 9.02 12.02 7.26
C VAL A 28 9.93 10.93 6.73
N VAL A 29 9.76 10.58 5.46
CA VAL A 29 10.77 9.85 4.71
C VAL A 29 11.91 10.84 4.51
N CYS A 30 12.71 11.04 5.56
CA CYS A 30 13.89 11.87 5.52
C CYS A 30 14.99 11.05 4.88
N ILE A 31 15.01 11.04 3.55
CA ILE A 31 16.19 10.61 2.82
C ILE A 31 17.31 11.61 3.14
N PRO A 32 18.45 11.18 3.69
CA PRO A 32 19.57 12.08 3.90
C PRO A 32 20.03 12.67 2.57
N PRO A 33 20.42 13.96 2.52
CA PRO A 33 20.97 14.57 1.31
C PRO A 33 22.22 13.86 0.78
N SER A 34 22.96 13.17 1.65
CA SER A 34 24.13 12.37 1.32
C SER A 34 23.80 10.97 0.80
N TRP A 35 22.51 10.59 0.70
CA TRP A 35 22.15 9.28 0.19
C TRP A 35 22.23 9.27 -1.34
N THR A 36 23.18 8.51 -1.85
CA THR A 36 23.39 8.32 -3.28
C THR A 36 23.33 6.84 -3.62
N LEU A 37 22.75 6.52 -4.77
CA LEU A 37 22.74 5.16 -5.28
C LEU A 37 24.12 4.81 -5.85
N THR A 38 24.58 3.61 -5.54
CA THR A 38 25.76 3.02 -6.19
C THR A 38 25.43 2.66 -7.65
N PRO A 39 26.43 2.53 -8.54
CA PRO A 39 26.21 2.14 -9.93
C PRO A 39 25.40 0.84 -10.08
N ASN A 40 25.66 -0.15 -9.21
CA ASN A 40 24.95 -1.44 -9.24
C ASN A 40 23.47 -1.30 -8.86
N GLN A 41 23.15 -0.44 -7.88
CA GLN A 41 21.76 -0.18 -7.49
C GLN A 41 21.00 0.57 -8.59
N GLN A 42 21.66 1.54 -9.24
CA GLN A 42 21.09 2.23 -10.39
C GLN A 42 20.79 1.25 -11.53
N ALA A 43 21.73 0.35 -11.85
CA ALA A 43 21.55 -0.69 -12.87
C ALA A 43 20.41 -1.65 -12.51
N PHE A 44 20.29 -2.04 -11.25
CA PHE A 44 19.19 -2.86 -10.76
C PHE A 44 17.85 -2.16 -10.95
N ILE A 45 17.72 -0.89 -10.52
CA ILE A 45 16.48 -0.11 -10.69
C ILE A 45 16.13 0.04 -12.18
N ALA A 46 17.12 0.34 -13.03
CA ALA A 46 16.93 0.48 -14.47
C ALA A 46 16.40 -0.79 -15.14
N SER A 47 16.75 -1.98 -14.63
CA SER A 47 16.22 -3.25 -15.16
C SER A 47 14.72 -3.47 -14.89
N PHE A 48 14.14 -2.76 -13.93
CA PHE A 48 12.71 -2.84 -13.58
C PHE A 48 11.90 -1.61 -14.01
N ALA A 49 12.55 -0.61 -14.60
CA ALA A 49 11.80 0.40 -15.34
C ALA A 49 11.19 -0.32 -16.54
N GLU A 50 9.92 -0.74 -16.42
CA GLU A 50 9.13 -1.14 -17.58
C GLU A 50 9.29 -0.01 -18.59
N ASP A 51 9.97 -0.33 -19.67
CA ASP A 51 10.18 0.51 -20.83
C ASP A 51 8.80 1.09 -21.14
N GLU A 52 8.64 2.41 -20.96
CA GLU A 52 7.41 3.16 -21.19
C GLU A 52 7.17 3.14 -22.70
N HIS A 53 6.82 1.94 -23.20
CA HIS A 53 6.61 1.66 -24.58
C HIS A 53 5.41 2.51 -24.97
N LYS A 54 5.71 3.69 -25.55
CA LYS A 54 4.74 4.47 -26.30
C LYS A 54 3.99 3.48 -27.19
N LYS A 55 2.73 3.23 -26.83
CA LYS A 55 1.78 2.62 -27.74
C LYS A 55 1.83 3.45 -29.02
N GLN A 56 2.41 2.86 -30.06
CA GLN A 56 2.26 3.34 -31.42
C GLN A 56 0.82 3.21 -31.87
#